data_AF-Q2T3W8-F1
#
_entry.id   AF-Q2T3W8-F1
#
_cell.length_a   1.000
_cell.length_b   1.000
_cell.length_c   1.000
_cell.angle_alpha   90.00
_cell.angle_beta   90.00
_cell.angle_gamma   90.00
#
_symmetry.space_group_name_H-M   'P 1'
#
loop_
_entity.id
_entity.type
_entity.pdbx_description
1 polymer ?
#
loop_
_entity_poly.entity_id
_entity_poly.type
_entity_poly.pdbx_seq_one_letter_code
_entity_poly.pdbx_strand_id
1 'polypeptide(L)'
;MRRIRYPLCRSLRQIIRVDLDSTSNTASPASPVPHSAMQGFKRKIVYVTCFELIAIAITTTGFSLLTGQAPAHASIAAVASSAIAVAWNLAYNTAFEWWEARQTRRGRGLLRRIAHAVGFEAGLVVMLVPLFAWWLDVSLWQAFVLDLGLIAFFLAYTFAFNLAFDRLFGLPASARPAPPEASSS
;
A
#
# COMPACT_ATOMS: atom_id res chain seq x y z
N MET A 1 -6.24 -38.66 21.32
CA MET A 1 -5.11 -38.00 20.62
C MET A 1 -5.45 -37.83 19.13
N ARG A 2 -5.91 -36.65 18.69
CA ARG A 2 -6.10 -36.35 17.25
C ARG A 2 -5.07 -35.31 16.83
N ARG A 3 -4.18 -35.70 15.90
CA ARG A 3 -3.12 -34.85 15.35
C ARG A 3 -3.72 -33.71 14.53
N ILE A 4 -3.51 -32.48 14.99
CA ILE A 4 -3.71 -31.25 14.21
C ILE A 4 -2.66 -31.24 13.10
N ARG A 5 -3.11 -31.38 11.86
CA ARG A 5 -2.26 -31.36 10.66
C ARG A 5 -2.38 -29.97 10.04
N TYR A 6 -1.37 -29.12 10.26
CA TYR A 6 -1.32 -27.78 9.67
C TYR A 6 -1.14 -27.88 8.14
N PRO A 7 -1.93 -27.15 7.31
CA PRO A 7 -1.83 -27.16 5.85
C PRO A 7 -0.74 -26.19 5.32
N LEU A 8 0.38 -26.02 6.03
CA LEU A 8 1.35 -24.95 5.75
C LEU A 8 2.34 -25.25 4.58
N CYS A 9 2.40 -26.48 4.06
CA CYS A 9 3.45 -26.88 3.11
C CYS A 9 3.09 -26.76 1.61
N ARG A 10 1.85 -26.36 1.24
CA ARG A 10 1.45 -26.36 -0.19
C ARG A 10 1.66 -25.02 -0.91
N SER A 11 1.61 -23.88 -0.20
CA SER A 11 1.75 -22.55 -0.82
C SER A 11 3.18 -22.15 -1.18
N LEU A 12 4.21 -22.74 -0.57
CA LEU A 12 5.60 -22.35 -0.86
C LEU A 12 6.17 -22.91 -2.17
N ARG A 13 5.53 -23.92 -2.79
CA ARG A 13 6.04 -24.57 -4.00
C ARG A 13 5.57 -23.97 -5.32
N GLN A 14 4.57 -23.08 -5.30
CA GLN A 14 4.06 -22.41 -6.50
C GLN A 14 4.77 -21.10 -6.83
N ILE A 15 5.53 -20.52 -5.90
CA ILE A 15 6.23 -19.24 -6.11
C ILE A 15 7.55 -19.40 -6.88
N ILE A 16 8.10 -20.61 -7.00
CA ILE A 16 9.43 -20.85 -7.62
C ILE A 16 9.35 -21.39 -9.07
N ARG A 17 8.16 -21.70 -9.60
CA ARG A 17 8.00 -22.31 -10.95
C ARG A 17 7.33 -21.37 -11.96
N VAL A 18 7.81 -20.13 -12.07
CA VAL A 18 7.28 -19.18 -13.07
C VAL A 18 8.34 -18.63 -14.04
N ASP A 19 9.63 -18.97 -13.91
CA ASP A 19 10.68 -18.26 -14.66
C ASP A 19 11.58 -19.13 -15.57
N LEU A 20 11.04 -20.17 -16.21
CA LEU A 20 11.86 -21.07 -17.03
C LEU A 20 11.21 -21.57 -18.33
N ASP A 21 10.33 -20.78 -18.95
CA ASP A 21 9.80 -21.14 -20.28
C ASP A 21 9.62 -19.96 -21.26
N SER A 22 10.39 -18.88 -21.08
CA SER A 22 10.30 -17.70 -21.97
C SER A 22 11.53 -17.51 -22.87
N THR A 23 12.14 -18.61 -23.32
CA THR A 23 13.20 -18.58 -24.36
C THR A 23 12.87 -19.55 -25.50
N SER A 24 11.81 -19.27 -26.26
CA SER A 24 11.71 -19.74 -27.65
C SER A 24 11.57 -18.53 -28.57
N ASN A 25 12.73 -18.08 -29.03
CA ASN A 25 12.90 -17.08 -30.07
C ASN A 25 12.39 -17.68 -31.40
N THR A 26 11.28 -17.19 -31.93
CA THR A 26 10.91 -17.32 -33.35
C THR A 26 10.75 -15.92 -33.94
N ALA A 27 11.63 -15.61 -34.88
CA ALA A 27 11.66 -14.34 -35.59
C ALA A 27 10.45 -14.19 -36.51
N SER A 28 9.80 -13.02 -36.48
CA SER A 28 8.90 -12.53 -37.52
C SER A 28 9.03 -10.99 -37.66
N PRO A 29 8.94 -10.42 -38.88
CA PRO A 29 9.58 -9.16 -39.20
C PRO A 29 8.71 -7.92 -38.91
N ALA A 30 9.37 -6.91 -38.32
CA ALA A 30 9.17 -5.47 -38.40
C ALA A 30 7.76 -4.90 -38.67
N SER A 31 7.11 -4.45 -37.60
CA SER A 31 6.33 -3.19 -37.60
C SER A 31 7.16 -2.12 -36.87
N PRO A 32 7.33 -0.89 -37.39
CA PRO A 32 8.08 0.17 -36.71
C PRO A 32 7.21 0.76 -35.60
N VAL A 33 7.25 0.15 -34.41
CA VAL A 33 6.68 0.75 -33.21
C VAL A 33 7.72 1.72 -32.65
N PRO A 34 7.43 3.04 -32.53
CA PRO A 34 8.41 3.98 -32.00
C PRO A 34 8.63 3.74 -30.50
N HIS A 35 9.91 3.58 -30.17
CA HIS A 35 10.63 3.89 -28.94
C HIS A 35 10.13 3.33 -27.59
N SER A 36 10.92 2.35 -27.10
CA SER A 36 11.36 2.24 -25.70
C SER A 36 10.28 2.27 -24.62
N ALA A 37 9.33 1.33 -24.67
CA ALA A 37 8.58 0.98 -23.47
C ALA A 37 9.55 0.36 -22.46
N MET A 38 9.94 1.10 -21.42
CA MET A 38 10.67 0.55 -20.29
C MET A 38 9.80 -0.53 -19.63
N GLN A 39 10.15 -1.79 -19.86
CA GLN A 39 9.42 -2.96 -19.35
C GLN A 39 10.25 -3.62 -18.24
N GLY A 40 9.59 -4.39 -17.38
CA GLY A 40 10.26 -5.17 -16.33
C GLY A 40 10.80 -4.33 -15.15
N PHE A 41 11.93 -4.78 -14.58
CA PHE A 41 12.51 -4.22 -13.36
C PHE A 41 12.91 -2.74 -13.48
N LYS A 42 13.37 -2.32 -14.66
CA LYS A 42 13.77 -0.93 -14.94
C LYS A 42 12.61 0.05 -14.78
N ARG A 43 11.38 -0.35 -15.17
CA ARG A 43 10.15 0.44 -14.98
C ARG A 43 9.84 0.62 -13.51
N LYS A 44 9.99 -0.45 -12.71
CA LYS A 44 9.70 -0.42 -11.27
C LYS A 44 10.65 0.53 -10.54
N ILE A 45 11.94 0.51 -10.88
CA ILE A 45 12.90 1.45 -10.27
C ILE A 45 12.54 2.89 -10.62
N VAL A 46 12.36 3.22 -11.91
CA VAL A 46 12.02 4.59 -12.31
C VAL A 46 10.69 5.05 -11.71
N TYR A 47 9.68 4.17 -11.68
CA TYR A 47 8.41 4.44 -11.02
C TYR A 47 8.62 4.79 -9.55
N VAL A 48 9.28 3.93 -8.78
CA VAL A 48 9.49 4.12 -7.34
C VAL A 48 10.34 5.36 -7.07
N THR A 49 11.45 5.54 -7.79
CA THR A 49 12.33 6.69 -7.57
C THR A 49 11.62 8.01 -7.90
N CYS A 50 10.90 8.11 -9.02
CA CYS A 50 10.17 9.34 -9.37
C CYS A 50 9.01 9.60 -8.39
N PHE A 51 8.28 8.55 -8.01
CA PHE A 51 7.19 8.65 -7.04
C PHE A 51 7.69 9.18 -5.69
N GLU A 52 8.72 8.54 -5.12
CA GLU A 52 9.29 8.92 -3.83
C GLU A 52 9.87 10.33 -3.85
N LEU A 53 10.62 10.71 -4.90
CA LEU A 53 11.22 12.05 -4.97
C LEU A 53 10.17 13.17 -5.04
N ILE A 54 9.10 12.98 -5.81
CA ILE A 54 8.01 13.96 -5.91
C ILE A 54 7.23 14.00 -4.60
N ALA A 55 6.95 12.85 -3.99
CA ALA A 55 6.28 12.77 -2.70
C ALA A 55 7.07 13.50 -1.61
N ILE A 56 8.38 13.24 -1.49
CA ILE A 56 9.26 13.93 -0.54
C ILE A 56 9.30 15.43 -0.80
N ALA A 57 9.41 15.87 -2.07
CA ALA A 57 9.44 17.30 -2.41
C ALA A 57 8.14 18.01 -2.01
N ILE A 58 6.98 17.43 -2.34
CA ILE A 58 5.67 18.02 -2.03
C ILE A 58 5.43 18.00 -0.51
N THR A 59 5.69 16.88 0.17
CA THR A 59 5.46 16.77 1.61
C THR A 59 6.39 17.67 2.41
N THR A 60 7.68 17.73 2.07
CA THR A 60 8.64 18.61 2.75
C THR A 60 8.25 20.07 2.59
N THR A 61 7.89 20.48 1.37
CA THR A 61 7.49 21.87 1.11
C THR A 61 6.15 22.21 1.76
N GLY A 62 5.15 21.33 1.60
CA GLY A 62 3.82 21.51 2.20
C GLY A 62 3.86 21.56 3.72
N PHE A 63 4.63 20.68 4.33
CA PHE A 63 4.82 20.68 5.78
C PHE A 63 5.52 21.95 6.26
N SER A 64 6.59 22.38 5.57
CA SER A 64 7.33 23.61 5.92
C SER A 64 6.45 24.86 5.81
N LEU A 65 5.61 24.96 4.78
CA LEU A 65 4.69 26.08 4.60
C LEU A 65 3.55 26.08 5.62
N LEU A 66 3.07 24.91 6.04
CA LEU A 66 1.94 24.79 6.97
C LEU A 66 2.34 24.96 8.44
N THR A 67 3.54 24.48 8.82
CA THR A 67 3.95 24.42 10.24
C THR A 67 5.08 25.39 10.60
N GLY A 68 5.86 25.88 9.64
CA GLY A 68 7.01 26.77 9.90
C GLY A 68 8.14 26.14 10.74
N GLN A 69 8.05 24.84 11.05
CA GLN A 69 8.94 24.10 11.96
C GLN A 69 10.02 23.33 11.18
N ALA A 70 11.15 23.05 11.85
CA ALA A 70 12.27 22.33 11.24
C ALA A 70 11.93 20.86 10.92
N PRO A 71 12.40 20.29 9.78
CA PRO A 71 12.12 18.91 9.34
C PRO A 71 12.49 17.82 10.35
N ALA A 72 13.46 18.10 11.24
CA ALA A 72 13.94 17.16 12.24
C ALA A 72 12.89 16.82 13.32
N HIS A 73 11.93 17.71 13.60
CA HIS A 73 10.86 17.41 14.57
C HIS A 73 9.79 16.48 13.98
N ALA A 74 9.58 16.54 12.67
CA ALA A 74 8.63 15.68 11.97
C ALA A 74 9.10 14.22 11.92
N SER A 75 10.40 13.98 11.74
CA SER A 75 10.95 12.62 11.70
C SER A 75 10.83 11.89 13.04
N ILE A 76 10.99 12.59 14.16
CA ILE A 76 10.81 12.01 15.50
C ILE A 76 9.34 11.62 15.72
N ALA A 77 8.39 12.49 15.35
CA ALA A 77 6.96 12.16 15.41
C ALA A 77 6.59 10.98 14.51
N ALA A 78 7.19 10.88 13.31
CA ALA A 78 6.99 9.74 12.41
C ALA A 78 7.49 8.42 13.03
N VAL A 79 8.64 8.43 13.70
CA VAL A 79 9.16 7.25 14.40
C VAL A 79 8.28 6.89 15.60
N ALA A 80 7.87 7.87 16.40
CA ALA A 80 7.00 7.65 17.56
C ALA A 80 5.62 7.10 17.16
N SER A 81 5.00 7.69 16.13
CA SER A 81 3.71 7.21 15.59
C SER A 81 3.82 5.81 15.01
N SER A 82 4.90 5.48 14.30
CA SER A 82 5.15 4.12 13.81
C SER A 82 5.27 3.10 14.95
N ALA A 83 6.01 3.44 16.01
CA ALA A 83 6.13 2.58 17.19
C ALA A 83 4.76 2.36 17.88
N ILE A 84 3.95 3.41 18.03
CA ILE A 84 2.59 3.32 18.57
C ILE A 84 1.70 2.47 17.67
N ALA A 85 1.76 2.65 16.36
CA ALA A 85 0.98 1.87 15.40
C ALA A 85 1.33 0.39 15.46
N VAL A 86 2.62 0.04 15.54
CA VAL A 86 3.07 -1.35 15.70
C VAL A 86 2.58 -1.91 17.05
N ALA A 87 2.80 -1.19 18.15
CA ALA A 87 2.37 -1.63 19.48
C ALA A 87 0.85 -1.84 19.56
N TRP A 88 0.07 -0.90 19.03
CA TRP A 88 -1.39 -1.00 18.96
C TRP A 88 -1.83 -2.15 18.07
N ASN A 89 -1.19 -2.36 16.91
CA ASN A 89 -1.52 -3.47 16.04
C ASN A 89 -1.34 -4.82 16.74
N LEU A 90 -0.23 -5.02 17.47
CA LEU A 90 -0.07 -6.24 18.27
C LEU A 90 -1.12 -6.33 19.40
N ALA A 91 -1.34 -5.24 20.15
CA ALA A 91 -2.28 -5.23 21.27
C ALA A 91 -3.72 -5.51 20.83
N TYR A 92 -4.19 -4.84 19.77
CA TYR A 92 -5.54 -4.97 19.25
C TYR A 92 -5.78 -6.35 18.65
N ASN A 93 -4.84 -6.86 17.82
CA ASN A 93 -4.96 -8.20 17.25
C ASN A 93 -5.02 -9.26 18.36
N THR A 94 -4.16 -9.15 19.37
CA THR A 94 -4.15 -10.09 20.51
C THR A 94 -5.45 -10.01 21.32
N ALA A 95 -5.93 -8.80 21.61
CA ALA A 95 -7.18 -8.59 22.33
C ALA A 95 -8.39 -9.13 21.55
N PHE A 96 -8.40 -8.95 20.23
CA PHE A 96 -9.47 -9.41 19.37
C PHE A 96 -9.47 -10.93 19.22
N GLU A 97 -8.30 -11.56 19.06
CA GLU A 97 -8.15 -13.02 19.07
C GLU A 97 -8.64 -13.63 20.39
N TRP A 98 -8.30 -13.00 21.52
CA TRP A 98 -8.78 -13.43 22.82
C TRP A 98 -10.30 -13.26 22.99
N TRP A 99 -10.86 -12.18 22.46
CA TRP A 99 -12.31 -11.98 22.41
C TRP A 99 -13.01 -13.00 21.50
N GLU A 100 -12.46 -13.30 20.33
CA GLU A 100 -12.99 -14.33 19.42
C GLU A 100 -12.91 -15.73 20.03
N ALA A 101 -11.86 -16.03 20.79
CA ALA A 101 -11.69 -17.31 21.49
C ALA A 101 -12.77 -17.57 22.55
N ARG A 102 -13.40 -16.51 23.08
CA ARG A 102 -14.48 -16.59 24.09
C ARG A 102 -15.87 -16.79 23.50
N GLN A 103 -16.03 -16.63 22.19
CA GLN A 103 -17.34 -16.70 21.53
C GLN A 103 -17.72 -18.14 21.14
N THR A 104 -18.89 -18.59 21.60
CA THR A 104 -19.45 -19.94 21.34
C THR A 104 -19.80 -20.20 19.88
N ARG A 105 -20.07 -19.16 19.08
CA ARG A 105 -20.35 -19.25 17.63
C ARG A 105 -19.05 -19.03 16.84
N ARG A 106 -18.47 -20.11 16.33
CA ARG A 106 -17.34 -20.10 15.39
C ARG A 106 -17.81 -19.79 13.97
N GLY A 107 -17.40 -18.64 13.44
CA GLY A 107 -17.72 -18.19 12.09
C GLY A 107 -17.46 -16.69 11.93
N ARG A 108 -16.61 -16.31 10.96
CA ARG A 108 -16.19 -14.92 10.73
C ARG A 108 -17.24 -14.17 9.91
N GLY A 109 -18.39 -13.92 10.54
CA GLY A 109 -19.48 -13.14 9.95
C GLY A 109 -19.03 -11.74 9.54
N LEU A 110 -19.66 -11.19 8.50
CA LEU A 110 -19.31 -9.90 7.91
C LEU A 110 -19.29 -8.77 8.95
N LEU A 111 -20.24 -8.80 9.90
CA LEU A 111 -20.30 -7.87 11.03
C LEU A 111 -19.04 -7.87 11.91
N ARG A 112 -18.44 -9.04 12.18
CA ARG A 112 -17.21 -9.14 13.00
C ARG A 112 -16.01 -8.54 12.28
N ARG A 113 -15.95 -8.67 10.96
CA ARG A 113 -14.88 -8.07 10.14
C ARG A 113 -15.00 -6.55 10.12
N ILE A 114 -16.22 -6.02 10.00
CA ILE A 114 -16.47 -4.58 10.08
C ILE A 114 -16.13 -4.06 11.48
N ALA A 115 -16.60 -4.72 12.53
CA ALA A 115 -16.29 -4.32 13.91
C ALA A 115 -14.77 -4.33 14.19
N HIS A 116 -14.05 -5.33 13.68
CA HIS A 116 -12.59 -5.38 13.78
C HIS A 116 -11.93 -4.22 13.04
N ALA A 117 -12.28 -4.00 11.77
CA ALA A 117 -11.67 -2.95 10.96
C ALA A 117 -11.95 -1.56 11.53
N VAL A 118 -13.22 -1.28 11.89
CA VAL A 118 -13.62 0.01 12.46
C VAL A 118 -13.00 0.21 13.84
N GLY A 119 -12.97 -0.81 14.69
CA GLY A 119 -12.37 -0.69 16.02
C GLY A 119 -10.86 -0.52 15.99
N PHE A 120 -10.17 -1.20 15.05
CA PHE A 120 -8.74 -1.02 14.83
C PHE A 120 -8.41 0.41 14.42
N GLU A 121 -9.10 0.89 13.37
CA GLU A 121 -8.87 2.21 12.80
C GLU A 121 -9.24 3.32 13.79
N ALA A 122 -10.41 3.23 14.41
CA ALA A 122 -10.86 4.21 15.40
C ALA A 122 -9.94 4.25 16.62
N GLY A 123 -9.44 3.09 17.08
CA GLY A 123 -8.49 3.01 18.16
C GLY A 123 -7.16 3.71 17.84
N LEU A 124 -6.65 3.53 16.62
CA LEU A 124 -5.45 4.25 16.18
C LEU A 124 -5.67 5.76 16.13
N VAL A 125 -6.79 6.22 15.56
CA VAL A 125 -7.13 7.64 15.49
C VAL A 125 -7.20 8.27 16.89
N VAL A 126 -7.84 7.58 17.85
CA VAL A 126 -7.95 8.06 19.24
C VAL A 126 -6.59 8.16 19.94
N MET A 127 -5.57 7.39 19.54
CA MET A 127 -4.22 7.50 20.09
C MET A 127 -3.32 8.50 19.33
N LEU A 128 -3.37 8.47 18.00
CA LEU A 128 -2.49 9.26 17.13
C LEU A 128 -2.92 10.72 17.05
N VAL A 129 -4.22 11.01 17.01
CA VAL A 129 -4.69 12.41 16.90
C VAL A 129 -4.30 13.24 18.11
N PRO A 130 -4.48 12.79 19.37
CA PRO A 130 -4.01 13.55 20.54
C PRO A 130 -2.49 13.69 20.57
N LEU A 131 -1.75 12.67 20.13
CA LEU A 131 -0.30 12.75 20.02
C LEU A 131 0.12 13.85 19.04
N PHE A 132 -0.46 13.89 17.84
CA PHE A 132 -0.15 14.91 16.85
C PHE A 132 -0.61 16.31 17.27
N ALA A 133 -1.78 16.42 17.90
CA ALA A 133 -2.28 17.68 18.45
C ALA A 133 -1.31 18.25 19.49
N TRP A 134 -0.83 17.40 20.41
CA TRP A 134 0.15 17.78 21.42
C TRP A 134 1.53 18.07 20.81
N TRP A 135 1.97 17.28 19.83
CA TRP A 135 3.29 17.43 19.22
C TRP A 135 3.43 18.66 18.32
N LEU A 136 2.38 18.96 17.52
CA LEU A 136 2.36 20.06 16.58
C LEU A 136 1.77 21.35 17.18
N ASP A 137 1.35 21.31 18.45
CA ASP A 137 0.66 22.40 19.15
C ASP A 137 -0.57 22.94 18.38
N VAL A 138 -1.39 22.01 17.88
CA VAL A 138 -2.61 22.30 17.12
C VAL A 138 -3.84 21.71 17.82
N SER A 139 -5.02 22.21 17.48
CA SER A 139 -6.26 21.64 18.03
C SER A 139 -6.47 20.18 17.57
N LEU A 140 -7.19 19.38 18.36
CA LEU A 140 -7.56 18.01 18.00
C LEU A 140 -8.27 17.93 16.64
N TRP A 141 -9.12 18.92 16.33
CA TRP A 141 -9.80 19.00 15.04
C TRP A 141 -8.82 19.25 13.89
N GLN A 142 -7.87 20.17 14.06
CA GLN A 142 -6.84 20.40 13.05
C GLN A 142 -5.94 19.19 12.86
N ALA A 143 -5.51 18.51 13.93
CA ALA A 143 -4.71 17.29 13.84
C ALA A 143 -5.46 16.17 13.08
N PHE A 144 -6.75 15.98 13.37
CA PHE A 144 -7.60 15.02 12.65
C PHE A 144 -7.76 15.38 11.16
N VAL A 145 -8.01 16.66 10.85
CA VAL A 145 -8.14 17.12 9.46
C VAL A 145 -6.82 17.02 8.70
N LEU A 146 -5.68 17.29 9.35
CA LEU A 146 -4.35 17.11 8.76
C LEU A 146 -4.07 15.65 8.41
N ASP A 147 -4.39 14.72 9.32
CA ASP A 147 -4.24 13.28 9.11
C ASP A 147 -5.12 12.80 7.95
N LEU A 148 -6.41 13.13 7.97
CA LEU A 148 -7.35 12.77 6.91
C LEU A 148 -6.99 13.42 5.57
N GLY A 149 -6.54 14.67 5.60
CA GLY A 149 -6.07 15.42 4.43
C GLY A 149 -4.83 14.80 3.82
N LEU A 150 -3.88 14.33 4.63
CA LEU A 150 -2.67 13.66 4.18
C LEU A 150 -3.01 12.31 3.50
N ILE A 151 -3.88 11.51 4.12
CA ILE A 151 -4.36 10.24 3.55
C ILE A 151 -5.05 10.49 2.21
N ALA A 152 -6.00 11.43 2.16
CA ALA A 152 -6.73 11.76 0.94
C ALA A 152 -5.81 12.32 -0.16
N PHE A 153 -4.85 13.18 0.22
CA PHE A 153 -3.85 13.71 -0.70
C PHE A 153 -2.99 12.60 -1.31
N PHE A 154 -2.44 11.69 -0.50
CA PHE A 154 -1.62 10.58 -1.00
C PHE A 154 -2.41 9.62 -1.88
N LEU A 155 -3.69 9.40 -1.57
CA LEU A 155 -4.57 8.57 -2.40
C LEU A 155 -4.79 9.21 -3.78
N ALA A 156 -5.14 10.50 -3.81
CA ALA A 156 -5.32 11.24 -5.05
C ALA A 156 -4.01 11.35 -5.84
N TYR A 157 -2.90 11.62 -5.16
CA TYR A 157 -1.56 11.68 -5.75
C TYR A 157 -1.17 10.35 -6.39
N THR A 158 -1.35 9.24 -5.67
CA THR A 158 -1.04 7.90 -6.19
C THR A 158 -1.86 7.59 -7.43
N PHE A 159 -3.17 7.90 -7.40
CA PHE A 159 -4.04 7.72 -8.55
C PHE A 159 -3.60 8.57 -9.75
N ALA A 160 -3.35 9.87 -9.55
CA ALA A 160 -2.93 10.78 -10.61
C ALA A 160 -1.56 10.40 -11.19
N PHE A 161 -0.61 10.03 -10.33
CA PHE A 161 0.71 9.58 -10.74
C PHE A 161 0.62 8.28 -11.55
N ASN A 162 -0.17 7.31 -11.11
CA ASN A 162 -0.41 6.07 -11.88
C ASN A 162 -0.94 6.39 -13.28
N LEU A 163 -1.95 7.25 -13.37
CA LEU A 163 -2.53 7.65 -14.66
C LEU A 163 -1.52 8.37 -15.56
N ALA A 164 -0.74 9.30 -15.00
CA ALA A 164 0.28 10.03 -15.74
C ALA A 164 1.42 9.11 -16.21
N PHE A 165 1.90 8.23 -15.33
CA PHE A 165 2.95 7.27 -15.63
C PHE A 165 2.52 6.28 -16.71
N ASP A 166 1.29 5.79 -16.65
CA ASP A 166 0.73 4.91 -17.68
C ASP A 166 0.56 5.62 -19.03
N ARG A 167 0.26 6.93 -19.05
CA ARG A 167 0.24 7.71 -20.29
C ARG A 167 1.63 8.02 -20.86
N LEU A 168 2.63 8.21 -20.02
CA LEU A 168 4.01 8.50 -20.43
C LEU A 168 4.78 7.26 -20.88
N PHE A 169 4.61 6.13 -20.20
CA PHE A 169 5.39 4.90 -20.45
C PHE A 169 4.57 3.76 -21.08
N GLY A 170 3.27 3.98 -21.30
CA GLY A 170 2.35 2.99 -21.83
C GLY A 170 1.96 1.91 -20.81
N LEU A 171 0.87 1.21 -21.11
CA LEU A 171 0.37 0.12 -20.27
C LEU A 171 1.41 -1.00 -20.13
N PRO A 172 1.55 -1.60 -18.93
CA PRO A 172 2.40 -2.78 -18.76
C PRO A 172 1.90 -3.90 -19.68
N ALA A 173 2.81 -4.74 -20.19
CA ALA A 173 2.46 -5.80 -21.13
C ALA A 173 1.33 -6.73 -20.61
N SER A 174 1.20 -6.89 -19.29
CA SER A 174 0.14 -7.65 -18.62
C SER A 174 -1.26 -7.04 -18.69
N ALA A 175 -1.38 -5.74 -19.01
CA ALA A 175 -2.65 -5.01 -19.10
C ALA A 175 -3.05 -4.70 -20.55
N ARG A 176 -2.28 -5.17 -21.53
CA ARG A 176 -2.64 -5.01 -22.94
C ARG A 176 -3.74 -6.02 -23.30
N PRO A 177 -4.76 -5.62 -24.09
CA PRO A 177 -5.74 -6.55 -24.61
C PRO A 177 -5.04 -7.68 -25.37
N ALA A 178 -5.45 -8.93 -25.14
CA ALA A 178 -4.97 -10.06 -25.92
C ALA A 178 -5.31 -9.83 -27.40
N PRO A 179 -4.42 -10.18 -28.34
CA PRO A 179 -4.73 -10.10 -29.76
C PRO A 179 -6.01 -10.90 -30.05
N PRO A 180 -6.93 -10.41 -30.89
CA PRO A 180 -8.09 -11.20 -31.29
C PRO A 180 -7.58 -12.48 -31.94
N GLU A 181 -7.96 -13.63 -31.37
CA GLU A 181 -7.69 -14.93 -31.97
C GLU A 181 -8.16 -14.88 -33.42
N ALA A 182 -7.21 -15.01 -34.35
CA ALA A 182 -7.52 -15.12 -35.76
C ALA A 182 -8.47 -16.32 -35.92
N SER A 183 -9.75 -16.03 -36.18
CA SER A 183 -10.77 -17.03 -36.47
C SER A 183 -10.27 -17.89 -37.61
N SER A 184 -9.89 -19.14 -37.30
CA SER A 184 -9.57 -20.15 -38.30
C SER A 184 -10.81 -20.37 -39.18
N SER A 185 -10.68 -20.10 -40.48
CA SER A 185 -11.63 -20.46 -41.53
C SER A 185 -10.87 -21.26 -42.59
#